data_AF-A0A7C4RDG9-F1
#
_entry.id   AF-A0A7C4RDG9-F1
#
_cell.length_a   1.000
_cell.length_b   1.000
_cell.length_c   1.000
_cell.angle_alpha   90.00
_cell.angle_beta   90.00
_cell.angle_gamma   90.00
#
_symmetry.space_group_name_H-M   'P 1'
#
loop_
_entity.id
_entity.type
_entity.pdbx_description
1 polymer ?
#
loop_
_entity_poly.entity_id
_entity_poly.type
_entity_poly.pdbx_seq_one_letter_code
_entity_poly.pdbx_strand_id
1 'polypeptide(L)'
;MRILHLSHDPLPDERIEKMAYTGHKLGHEIAIASKSKGDLIFKRTPLKFYTLPFSRYSNIGIPYFWRNMKKALEKILKQFKPDLIHAHNVIAGKLASEMGIP
;
A
#
# COMPACT_ATOMS: atom_id res chain seq x y z
N MET A 1 7.78 8.02 12.38
CA MET A 1 8.06 7.37 11.09
C MET A 1 6.77 7.23 10.31
N ARG A 2 6.85 7.39 9.00
CA ARG A 2 5.77 7.22 8.04
C ARG A 2 5.89 5.86 7.38
N ILE A 3 4.89 5.02 7.57
CA ILE A 3 4.90 3.64 7.07
C ILE A 3 3.77 3.49 6.05
N LEU A 4 4.12 3.03 4.86
CA LEU A 4 3.17 2.70 3.80
C LEU A 4 2.98 1.18 3.74
N HIS A 5 1.81 0.71 4.15
CA HIS A 5 1.42 -0.68 3.90
C HIS A 5 0.97 -0.83 2.45
N LEU A 6 1.62 -1.73 1.72
CA LEU A 6 1.34 -1.98 0.31
C LEU A 6 0.80 -3.40 0.13
N SER A 7 -0.40 -3.52 -0.44
CA SER A 7 -1.03 -4.80 -0.73
C SER A 7 -1.62 -4.83 -2.13
N HIS A 8 -1.50 -5.98 -2.77
CA HIS A 8 -2.15 -6.24 -4.04
C HIS A 8 -3.66 -6.52 -3.87
N ASP A 9 -4.04 -7.06 -2.72
CA ASP A 9 -5.40 -7.51 -2.46
C ASP A 9 -6.32 -6.34 -2.09
N PRO A 10 -7.64 -6.46 -2.34
CA PRO A 10 -8.61 -5.50 -1.84
C PRO A 10 -8.72 -5.59 -0.31
N LEU A 11 -9.07 -4.47 0.33
CA LEU A 11 -9.50 -4.46 1.73
C LEU A 11 -10.98 -4.87 1.85
N PRO A 12 -11.46 -5.34 3.00
CA PRO A 12 -10.76 -5.49 4.29
C PRO A 12 -9.80 -6.69 4.34
N ASP A 13 -8.65 -6.48 4.99
CA ASP A 13 -7.72 -7.55 5.37
C ASP A 13 -7.32 -7.35 6.83
N GLU A 14 -7.73 -8.28 7.69
CA GLU A 14 -7.51 -8.21 9.14
C GLU A 14 -6.03 -8.08 9.52
N ARG A 15 -5.13 -8.68 8.72
CA ARG A 15 -3.69 -8.70 9.02
C ARG A 15 -3.11 -7.32 8.79
N ILE A 16 -3.44 -6.73 7.65
CA ILE A 16 -2.98 -5.38 7.26
C ILE A 16 -3.56 -4.35 8.22
N GLU A 17 -4.86 -4.40 8.48
CA GLU A 17 -5.51 -3.42 9.34
C GLU A 17 -5.05 -3.52 10.80
N LYS A 18 -4.84 -4.73 11.33
CA LYS A 18 -4.30 -4.92 12.69
C LYS A 18 -2.88 -4.36 12.82
N MET A 19 -2.03 -4.56 11.81
CA MET A 19 -0.69 -3.98 11.79
C MET A 19 -0.73 -2.45 11.68
N ALA A 20 -1.58 -1.91 10.80
CA ALA A 20 -1.78 -0.47 10.67
C ALA A 20 -2.30 0.17 11.96
N TYR A 21 -3.27 -0.48 12.61
CA TYR A 21 -3.80 -0.08 13.91
C TYR A 21 -2.70 -0.05 14.98
N THR A 22 -1.90 -1.11 15.05
CA THR A 22 -0.81 -1.22 16.03
C THR A 22 0.25 -0.15 15.78
N GLY A 23 0.67 0.04 14.52
CA GLY A 23 1.64 1.07 14.14
C GLY A 23 1.14 2.48 14.47
N HIS A 24 -0.15 2.75 14.24
CA HIS A 24 -0.76 4.02 14.63
C HIS A 24 -0.76 4.23 16.16
N LYS A 25 -1.09 3.19 16.93
CA LYS A 25 -1.07 3.24 18.41
C LYS A 25 0.34 3.48 18.96
N LEU A 26 1.37 3.04 18.25
CA LEU A 26 2.77 3.29 18.57
C LEU A 26 3.25 4.70 18.15
N GLY A 27 2.36 5.55 17.64
CA GLY A 27 2.66 6.94 17.26
C GLY A 27 3.24 7.09 15.85
N HIS A 28 3.16 6.06 15.01
CA HIS A 28 3.57 6.16 13.61
C HIS A 28 2.46 6.72 12.72
N GLU A 29 2.84 7.45 11.68
CA GLU A 29 1.92 7.88 10.63
C GLU A 29 1.77 6.74 9.63
N ILE A 30 0.55 6.21 9.51
CA ILE A 30 0.29 5.03 8.68
C ILE A 30 -0.58 5.40 7.48
N ALA A 31 -0.18 4.89 6.31
CA ALA A 31 -0.99 4.87 5.11
C ALA A 31 -1.11 3.45 4.55
N ILE A 32 -2.22 3.15 3.89
CA ILE A 32 -2.45 1.87 3.22
C ILE A 32 -2.69 2.12 1.74
N ALA A 33 -1.92 1.45 0.88
CA ALA A 33 -2.10 1.42 -0.56
C ALA A 33 -2.56 0.02 -1.00
N SER A 34 -3.79 -0.08 -1.52
CA SER A 34 -4.39 -1.35 -1.93
C SER A 34 -5.19 -1.24 -3.23
N LYS A 35 -5.69 -2.36 -3.76
CA LYS A 35 -6.51 -2.38 -4.98
C LYS A 35 -7.83 -1.63 -4.83
N SER A 36 -8.45 -1.71 -3.66
CA SER A 36 -9.71 -1.03 -3.39
C SER A 36 -9.92 -0.88 -1.89
N LYS A 37 -10.55 0.23 -1.51
CA LYS A 37 -11.03 0.44 -0.15
C LYS A 37 -12.35 -0.32 0.04
N GLY A 38 -12.33 -1.38 0.83
CA GLY A 38 -13.53 -2.02 1.35
C GLY A 38 -13.97 -1.40 2.68
N ASP A 39 -14.94 -2.05 3.31
CA ASP A 39 -15.43 -1.64 4.62
C ASP A 39 -14.43 -2.07 5.70
N LEU A 40 -13.71 -1.10 6.27
CA LEU A 40 -12.63 -1.36 7.21
C LEU A 40 -13.15 -2.02 8.48
N ILE A 41 -12.39 -2.98 8.99
CA ILE A 41 -12.63 -3.64 10.27
C ILE A 41 -12.41 -2.65 11.42
N PHE A 42 -11.34 -1.86 11.35
CA PHE A 42 -10.97 -0.88 12.39
C PHE A 42 -11.44 0.55 12.03
N LYS A 43 -12.75 0.77 12.04
CA LYS A 43 -13.38 2.05 11.62
C LYS A 43 -12.98 3.29 12.42
N ARG A 44 -12.47 3.12 13.64
CA ARG A 44 -12.18 4.23 14.57
C ARG A 44 -10.78 4.85 14.39
N THR A 45 -9.94 4.29 13.52
CA THR A 45 -8.56 4.75 13.35
C THR A 45 -8.44 5.60 12.09
N PRO A 46 -7.91 6.84 12.19
CA PRO A 46 -7.74 7.72 11.05
C PRO A 46 -6.55 7.27 10.19
N LEU A 47 -6.77 6.24 9.36
CA LEU A 47 -5.78 5.73 8.40
C LEU A 47 -5.95 6.42 7.05
N LYS A 48 -4.83 6.82 6.43
CA LYS A 48 -4.83 7.32 5.04
C LYS A 48 -4.92 6.14 4.08
N PHE A 49 -5.80 6.24 3.09
CA PHE A 49 -5.98 5.20 2.08
C PHE A 49 -5.65 5.73 0.69
N TYR A 50 -4.89 4.93 -0.05
CA TYR A 50 -4.59 5.15 -1.44
C TYR A 50 -5.03 3.94 -2.25
N THR A 51 -5.62 4.20 -3.41
CA THR A 51 -6.03 3.16 -4.34
C THR A 51 -4.98 3.02 -5.43
N LEU A 52 -4.51 1.80 -5.66
CA LEU A 52 -3.61 1.45 -6.75
C LEU A 52 -4.33 0.61 -7.81
N PRO A 53 -4.01 0.81 -9.10
CA PRO A 53 -4.67 0.13 -10.21
C PRO A 53 -4.16 -1.30 -10.41
N PHE A 54 -4.28 -2.12 -9.37
CA PHE A 54 -3.94 -3.53 -9.42
C PHE A 54 -4.93 -4.29 -10.31
N SER A 55 -4.43 -4.75 -11.46
CA SER A 55 -5.15 -5.55 -12.46
C SER A 55 -4.47 -6.89 -12.70
N ARG A 56 -5.18 -7.87 -13.27
CA ARG A 56 -4.55 -9.14 -13.68
C ARG A 56 -3.34 -8.91 -14.59
N TYR A 57 -3.43 -7.93 -15.49
CA TYR A 57 -2.37 -7.57 -16.43
C TYR A 57 -1.15 -6.91 -15.76
N SER A 58 -1.35 -6.06 -14.75
CA SER A 58 -0.24 -5.53 -13.96
C SER A 58 0.41 -6.63 -13.12
N ASN A 59 -0.37 -7.56 -12.57
CA ASN A 59 0.15 -8.63 -11.72
C ASN A 59 1.10 -9.58 -12.46
N ILE A 60 0.79 -9.89 -13.71
CA ILE A 60 1.65 -10.72 -14.57
C ILE A 60 2.80 -9.91 -15.20
N GLY A 61 2.92 -8.62 -14.87
CA GLY A 61 4.05 -7.80 -15.29
C GLY A 61 3.98 -7.29 -16.72
N ILE A 62 2.80 -7.17 -17.35
CA ILE A 62 2.71 -6.59 -18.69
C ILE A 62 3.28 -5.16 -18.68
N PRO A 63 4.25 -4.82 -19.56
CA PRO A 63 5.03 -3.60 -19.44
C PRO A 63 4.24 -2.30 -19.32
N TYR A 64 3.14 -2.17 -20.07
CA TYR A 64 2.28 -0.98 -20.04
C TYR A 64 1.58 -0.82 -18.68
N PHE A 65 0.92 -1.88 -18.20
CA PHE A 65 0.19 -1.87 -16.94
C PHE A 65 1.14 -1.76 -15.74
N TRP A 66 2.28 -2.44 -15.77
CA TRP A 66 3.31 -2.33 -14.73
C TRP A 66 3.84 -0.91 -14.61
N ARG A 67 4.14 -0.25 -15.74
CA ARG A 67 4.61 1.15 -15.76
C ARG A 67 3.56 2.12 -15.21
N ASN A 68 2.29 1.92 -15.54
CA ASN A 68 1.21 2.75 -15.00
C ASN A 68 1.05 2.55 -13.48
N MET A 69 1.19 1.32 -13.00
CA MET A 69 1.17 1.00 -11.57
C MET A 69 2.33 1.64 -10.82
N LYS A 70 3.55 1.61 -11.39
CA LYS A 70 4.71 2.34 -10.85
C LYS A 70 4.44 3.83 -10.72
N LYS A 71 3.97 4.46 -11.80
CA LYS A 71 3.63 5.90 -11.79
C LYS A 71 2.58 6.24 -10.74
N ALA A 72 1.60 5.37 -10.53
CA ALA A 72 0.59 5.54 -9.50
C ALA A 72 1.21 5.47 -8.10
N LEU A 73 2.09 4.50 -7.84
CA LEU A 73 2.82 4.39 -6.58
C LEU A 73 3.75 5.59 -6.37
N GLU A 74 4.52 6.01 -7.37
CA GLU A 74 5.39 7.19 -7.29
C GLU A 74 4.63 8.46 -6.90
N LYS A 75 3.40 8.65 -7.39
CA LYS A 75 2.53 9.76 -6.97
C LYS A 75 2.20 9.68 -5.48
N ILE A 76 1.85 8.49 -4.98
CA ILE A 76 1.57 8.25 -3.57
C ILE A 76 2.82 8.51 -2.73
N LEU A 77 3.98 8.01 -3.16
CA LEU A 77 5.26 8.21 -2.48
C LEU A 77 5.65 9.69 -2.40
N LYS A 78 5.40 10.48 -3.46
CA LYS A 78 5.63 11.93 -3.45
C LYS A 78 4.69 12.68 -2.49
N GLN A 79 3.45 12.22 -2.34
CA GLN A 79 2.45 12.83 -1.47
C GLN A 79 2.65 12.46 0.01
N PHE A 80 2.82 11.18 0.30
CA PHE A 80 2.91 10.68 1.67
C PHE A 80 4.34 10.75 2.21
N LYS A 81 5.36 10.55 1.36
CA LYS A 81 6.78 10.46 1.72
C LYS A 81 7.02 9.46 2.86
N PRO A 82 6.78 8.15 2.63
CA PRO A 82 7.06 7.13 3.63
C PRO A 82 8.56 6.95 3.86
N ASP A 83 8.93 6.62 5.10
CA ASP A 83 10.27 6.19 5.49
C ASP A 83 10.47 4.68 5.22
N LEU A 84 9.37 3.92 5.21
CA LEU A 84 9.34 2.46 5.07
C LEU A 84 8.10 2.02 4.27
N ILE A 85 8.30 1.09 3.33
CA ILE A 85 7.21 0.39 2.63
C ILE A 85 7.09 -1.02 3.18
N HIS A 86 6.01 -1.30 3.89
CA HIS A 86 5.70 -2.66 4.30
C HIS A 86 4.81 -3.36 3.27
N ALA A 87 5.42 -4.17 2.40
CA ALA A 87 4.71 -4.98 1.42
C ALA A 87 4.16 -6.28 2.02
N HIS A 88 2.88 -6.58 1.75
CA HIS A 88 2.18 -7.75 2.30
C HIS A 88 2.09 -8.95 1.35
N ASN A 89 2.34 -8.75 0.06
CA ASN A 89 2.27 -9.80 -0.96
C ASN A 89 3.44 -9.69 -1.93
N VAL A 90 3.74 -10.77 -2.65
CA VAL A 90 4.88 -10.84 -3.58
C VAL A 90 4.84 -9.75 -4.67
N ILE A 91 3.66 -9.47 -5.23
CA ILE A 91 3.49 -8.43 -6.27
C ILE A 91 3.77 -7.03 -5.69
N ALA A 92 3.28 -6.76 -4.48
CA ALA A 92 3.55 -5.53 -3.76
C ALA A 92 5.04 -5.41 -3.41
N GLY A 93 5.68 -6.52 -2.99
CA GLY A 93 7.12 -6.57 -2.69
C GLY A 93 7.96 -6.26 -3.91
N LYS A 94 7.64 -6.84 -5.07
CA LYS A 94 8.30 -6.51 -6.34
C LYS A 94 8.15 -5.03 -6.67
N LEU A 95 6.93 -4.50 -6.56
CA LEU A 95 6.67 -3.09 -6.84
C LEU A 95 7.47 -2.17 -5.90
N ALA A 96 7.50 -2.47 -4.60
CA ALA A 96 8.24 -1.72 -3.59
C ALA A 96 9.76 -1.76 -3.81
N SER A 97 10.31 -2.94 -4.14
CA SER A 97 11.76 -3.13 -4.39
C SER A 97 12.28 -2.26 -5.53
N GLU A 98 11.41 -1.88 -6.47
CA GLU A 98 11.75 -1.05 -7.62
C GLU A 98 11.66 0.47 -7.31
N MET A 99 11.26 0.87 -6.09
CA MET A 99 11.07 2.27 -5.69
C MET A 99 12.24 2.89 -4.92
N GLY A 100 13.23 2.09 -4.51
CA GLY A 100 14.42 2.59 -3.79
C GLY A 100 14.15 3.09 -2.36
N ILE A 101 13.03 2.67 -1.76
CA ILE A 101 12.66 2.92 -0.36
C ILE A 101 12.76 1.58 0.39
N PRO A 102 13.26 1.57 1.64
CA PRO A 102 13.29 0.37 2.47
C PRO A 102 11.93 -0.32 2.60
#